data_AF-A0A0N1HBQ6-F1
#
_entry.id   AF-A0A0N1HBQ6-F1
#
_cell.length_a   1.000
_cell.length_b   1.000
_cell.length_c   1.000
_cell.angle_alpha   90.00
_cell.angle_beta   90.00
_cell.angle_gamma   90.00
#
_symmetry.space_group_name_H-M   'P 1'
#
loop_
_entity.id
_entity.type
_entity.pdbx_description
1 polymer ?
#
loop_
_entity_poly.entity_id
_entity_poly.type
_entity_poly.pdbx_seq_one_letter_code
_entity_poly.pdbx_strand_id
1 'polypeptide(L)'
;MSELNAAQRGDLAESMLPVAAHLAVLVHGDGGPEDVSAVIHGLTDTEKDALIVVLAGLVDPEQPMGKALGWLDFNEHGSLTVPPSWSEAGTIRDLVPDQEELELGDDYVDPAAVAKFVKGFRVEVTDADFLAAVQECFALGMTLGDVDRLRGWASKTAEKWVNRLRKRYQRAGREFPSLGPVVGPVLTERDVVKMRQRSERGDSDVAISMSFDVTRETVRAICTGKRYPHFGGPIRKVRSAKGTQASRDFMCGHGATSQLATKKHQLGEAA
;
A
#
# COMPACT_ATOMS: atom_id res chain seq x y z
N MET A 1 9.86 19.56 2.39
CA MET A 1 10.65 18.89 1.34
C MET A 1 10.04 19.24 0.00
N SER A 2 10.80 19.87 -0.89
CA SER A 2 10.29 20.30 -2.20
C SER A 2 9.85 19.09 -3.03
N GLU A 3 8.79 19.24 -3.83
CA GLU A 3 8.23 18.19 -4.69
C GLU A 3 9.08 17.96 -5.96
N LEU A 4 10.41 17.89 -5.82
CA LEU A 4 11.29 17.57 -6.94
C LEU A 4 11.14 16.09 -7.31
N ASN A 5 10.94 15.83 -8.60
CA ASN A 5 10.98 14.47 -9.11
C ASN A 5 12.43 13.92 -9.12
N ALA A 6 12.59 12.62 -9.35
CA ALA A 6 13.91 11.96 -9.29
C ALA A 6 14.93 12.54 -10.28
N ALA A 7 14.51 12.92 -11.49
CA ALA A 7 15.39 13.52 -12.50
C ALA A 7 15.85 14.91 -12.05
N GLN A 8 14.91 15.75 -11.59
CA GLN A 8 15.22 17.08 -11.06
C GLN A 8 16.16 17.04 -9.85
N ARG A 9 16.04 16.02 -9.00
CA ARG A 9 16.99 15.82 -7.89
C ARG A 9 18.39 15.45 -8.39
N GLY A 10 18.48 14.64 -9.44
CA GLY A 10 19.75 14.32 -10.10
C GLY A 10 20.40 15.55 -10.71
N ASP A 11 19.64 16.32 -11.49
CA ASP A 11 20.12 17.56 -12.12
C ASP A 11 20.58 18.58 -11.06
N LEU A 12 19.83 18.69 -9.95
CA LEU A 12 20.19 19.55 -8.83
C LEU A 12 21.50 19.09 -8.18
N ALA A 13 21.66 17.80 -7.90
CA ALA A 13 22.88 17.25 -7.33
C ALA A 13 24.10 17.50 -8.24
N GLU A 14 23.95 17.30 -9.55
CA GLU A 14 25.01 17.59 -10.53
C GLU A 14 25.37 19.09 -10.54
N SER A 15 24.36 19.97 -10.52
CA SER A 15 24.58 21.43 -10.48
C SER A 15 25.28 21.91 -9.20
N MET A 16 25.18 21.15 -8.11
CA MET A 16 25.82 21.45 -6.83
C MET A 16 27.28 20.97 -6.75
N LEU A 17 27.76 20.14 -7.69
CA LEU A 17 29.15 19.65 -7.68
C LEU A 17 30.20 20.77 -7.65
N PRO A 18 30.11 21.85 -8.47
CA PRO A 18 31.06 22.95 -8.40
C PRO A 18 31.02 23.70 -7.07
N VAL A 19 29.83 23.83 -6.46
CA VAL A 19 29.64 24.48 -5.16
C VAL A 19 30.27 23.62 -4.05
N ALA A 20 30.04 22.31 -4.08
CA ALA A 20 30.64 21.35 -3.15
C ALA A 20 32.17 21.34 -3.27
N ALA A 21 32.70 21.33 -4.48
CA ALA A 21 34.15 21.39 -4.72
C ALA A 21 34.75 22.72 -4.23
N HIS A 22 34.08 23.85 -4.49
CA HIS A 22 34.52 25.16 -4.00
C HIS A 22 34.53 25.20 -2.47
N LEU A 23 33.47 24.69 -1.83
CA LEU A 23 33.40 24.63 -0.38
C LEU A 23 34.50 23.75 0.20
N ALA A 24 34.77 22.58 -0.40
CA ALA A 24 35.87 21.72 0.00
C ALA A 24 37.21 22.46 -0.09
N VAL A 25 37.48 23.17 -1.18
CA VAL A 25 38.73 23.95 -1.32
C VAL A 25 38.85 25.05 -0.27
N LEU A 26 37.78 25.82 -0.02
CA LEU A 26 37.79 26.87 1.01
C LEU A 26 38.12 26.28 2.38
N VAL A 27 37.49 25.16 2.69
CA VAL A 27 37.58 24.49 3.97
C VAL A 27 38.94 23.79 4.17
N HIS A 28 39.56 23.28 3.10
CA HIS A 28 40.85 22.58 3.17
C HIS A 28 42.09 23.48 3.00
N GLY A 29 41.94 24.72 2.54
CA GLY A 29 43.08 25.56 2.15
C GLY A 29 43.03 26.97 2.74
N ASP A 30 42.31 27.86 2.07
CA ASP A 30 42.54 29.31 2.16
C ASP A 30 41.34 30.12 2.67
N GLY A 31 40.20 29.47 2.92
CA GLY A 31 38.95 30.13 3.29
C GLY A 31 38.77 30.30 4.80
N GLY A 32 38.33 31.48 5.23
CA GLY A 32 37.90 31.72 6.59
C GLY A 32 36.43 31.30 6.82
N PRO A 33 35.95 31.32 8.09
CA PRO A 33 34.54 31.09 8.41
C PRO A 33 33.57 32.02 7.66
N GLU A 34 34.03 33.24 7.35
CA GLU A 34 33.24 34.23 6.60
C GLU A 34 33.01 33.81 5.15
N ASP A 35 34.03 33.24 4.49
CA ASP A 35 33.93 32.75 3.10
C ASP A 35 32.99 31.56 2.99
N VAL A 36 33.10 30.63 3.95
CA VAL A 36 32.19 29.48 4.09
C VAL A 36 30.75 29.96 4.32
N SER A 37 30.55 30.92 5.21
CA SER A 37 29.23 31.48 5.49
C SER A 37 28.64 32.17 4.27
N ALA A 38 29.44 32.92 3.51
CA ALA A 38 28.99 33.59 2.29
C ALA A 38 28.48 32.59 1.23
N VAL A 39 29.19 31.48 1.03
CA VAL A 39 28.75 30.41 0.11
C VAL A 39 27.43 29.79 0.59
N ILE A 40 27.32 29.46 1.87
CA ILE A 40 26.11 28.81 2.42
C ILE A 40 24.90 29.74 2.41
N HIS A 41 25.07 31.03 2.70
CA HIS A 41 23.99 32.01 2.68
C HIS A 41 23.43 32.27 1.28
N GLY A 42 24.23 32.04 0.23
CA GLY A 42 23.78 32.15 -1.16
C GLY A 42 22.83 31.05 -1.61
N LEU A 43 22.70 29.96 -0.84
CA LEU A 43 21.92 28.78 -1.21
C LEU A 43 20.52 28.80 -0.61
N THR A 44 19.55 28.34 -1.38
CA THR A 44 18.20 28.02 -0.91
C THR A 44 18.23 26.78 0.00
N ASP A 45 17.17 26.57 0.78
CA ASP A 45 17.09 25.39 1.66
C ASP A 45 17.15 24.06 0.88
N THR A 46 16.58 24.03 -0.33
CA THR A 46 16.64 22.83 -1.19
C THR A 46 18.04 22.59 -1.74
N GLU A 47 18.79 23.64 -2.09
CA GLU A 47 20.19 23.53 -2.51
C GLU A 47 21.10 23.14 -1.35
N LYS A 48 20.83 23.62 -0.12
CA LYS A 48 21.55 23.18 1.09
C LYS A 48 21.36 21.70 1.35
N ASP A 49 20.13 21.19 1.26
CA ASP A 49 19.83 19.76 1.38
C ASP A 49 20.58 18.95 0.31
N ALA A 50 20.55 19.40 -0.94
CA ALA A 50 21.27 18.75 -2.03
C ALA A 50 22.80 18.79 -1.84
N LEU A 51 23.34 19.90 -1.36
CA LEU A 51 24.76 20.08 -1.07
C LEU A 51 25.24 19.08 -0.02
N ILE A 52 24.46 18.83 1.03
CA ILE A 52 24.79 17.81 2.05
C ILE A 52 24.94 16.43 1.40
N VAL A 53 24.00 16.05 0.53
CA VAL A 53 24.03 14.76 -0.17
C VAL A 53 25.25 14.66 -1.09
N VAL A 54 25.56 15.71 -1.83
CA VAL A 54 26.72 15.75 -2.75
C VAL A 54 28.03 15.66 -1.97
N LEU A 55 28.19 16.45 -0.89
CA LEU A 55 29.37 16.39 -0.04
C LEU A 55 29.55 15.01 0.58
N ALA A 56 28.48 14.38 1.07
CA ALA A 56 28.51 13.02 1.58
C ALA A 56 28.93 11.99 0.50
N GLY A 57 28.49 12.19 -0.75
CA GLY A 57 28.87 11.33 -1.88
C GLY A 57 30.32 11.47 -2.36
N LEU A 58 30.99 12.60 -2.05
CA LEU A 58 32.41 12.82 -2.36
C LEU A 58 33.36 12.19 -1.33
N VAL A 59 32.84 11.80 -0.17
CA VAL A 59 33.62 11.19 0.91
C VAL A 59 33.83 9.71 0.62
N ASP A 60 35.09 9.27 0.61
CA ASP A 60 35.43 7.85 0.54
C ASP A 60 35.11 7.17 1.88
N PRO A 61 34.12 6.25 1.97
CA PRO A 61 33.73 5.63 3.23
C PRO A 61 34.82 4.70 3.80
N GLU A 62 35.76 4.24 2.97
CA GLU A 62 36.86 3.36 3.38
C GLU A 62 38.06 4.15 3.93
N GLN A 63 38.05 5.49 3.84
CA GLN A 63 39.17 6.26 4.33
C GLN A 63 39.20 6.27 5.87
N PRO A 64 40.40 6.25 6.49
CA PRO A 64 40.53 6.35 7.94
C PRO A 64 39.92 7.65 8.48
N MET A 65 39.29 7.58 9.64
CA MET A 65 38.65 8.74 10.28
C MET A 65 39.62 9.91 10.52
N GLY A 66 40.83 9.62 10.98
CA GLY A 66 41.88 10.63 11.18
C GLY A 66 42.27 11.35 9.88
N LYS A 67 42.16 10.69 8.73
CA LYS A 67 42.37 11.34 7.42
C LYS A 67 41.16 12.16 6.99
N ALA A 68 39.96 11.66 7.25
CA ALA A 68 38.70 12.32 6.91
C ALA A 68 38.46 13.61 7.70
N LEU A 69 38.81 13.63 8.98
CA LEU A 69 38.61 14.77 9.90
C LEU A 69 39.90 15.52 10.21
N GLY A 70 41.02 15.11 9.61
CA GLY A 70 42.35 15.63 9.91
C GLY A 70 42.54 17.14 9.70
N TRP A 71 41.55 17.80 9.10
CA TRP A 71 41.53 19.23 8.79
C TRP A 71 40.50 20.02 9.64
N LEU A 72 39.65 19.35 10.42
CA LEU A 72 38.53 19.98 11.16
C LEU A 72 38.87 20.41 12.58
N ASP A 73 39.92 19.88 13.19
CA ASP A 73 40.09 20.05 14.63
C ASP A 73 41.58 20.10 15.00
N PHE A 74 42.09 21.31 15.16
CA PHE A 74 43.43 21.55 15.69
C PHE A 74 43.32 22.39 16.97
N ASN A 75 44.04 21.98 18.01
CA ASN A 75 44.24 22.86 19.16
C ASN A 75 45.17 24.04 18.80
N GLU A 76 45.35 24.97 19.75
CA GLU A 76 46.26 26.12 19.64
C GLU A 76 47.73 25.77 19.35
N HIS A 77 48.09 24.49 19.41
CA HIS A 77 49.41 23.94 19.11
C HIS A 77 49.45 23.12 17.81
N GLY A 78 48.40 23.17 16.99
CA GLY A 78 48.33 22.45 15.71
C GLY A 78 48.21 20.93 15.84
N SER A 79 47.81 20.42 17.02
CA SER A 79 47.59 18.99 17.24
C SER A 79 46.12 18.65 17.09
N LEU A 80 45.83 17.48 16.51
CA LEU A 80 44.47 16.99 16.31
C LEU A 80 43.70 16.86 17.63
N THR A 81 42.50 17.44 17.71
CA THR A 81 41.62 17.39 18.89
C THR A 81 40.62 16.23 18.87
N VAL A 82 40.61 15.44 17.80
CA VAL A 82 39.79 14.22 17.70
C VAL A 82 40.16 13.20 18.79
N PRO A 83 39.17 12.48 19.36
CA PRO A 83 39.42 11.46 20.37
C PRO A 83 40.47 10.42 19.91
N PRO A 84 41.39 9.97 20.78
CA PRO A 84 42.39 8.96 20.41
C PRO A 84 41.78 7.64 19.91
N SER A 85 40.54 7.35 20.29
CA SER A 85 39.75 6.21 19.83
C SER A 85 39.35 6.30 18.35
N TRP A 86 39.44 7.48 17.73
CA TRP A 86 39.18 7.72 16.30
C TRP A 86 40.47 7.68 15.46
N SER A 87 41.53 7.09 16.02
CA SER A 87 42.82 6.88 15.36
C SER A 87 42.71 6.03 14.10
N GLU A 88 43.81 5.95 13.34
CA GLU A 88 43.97 5.37 11.99
C GLU A 88 43.36 3.97 11.74
N ALA A 89 42.92 3.26 12.78
CA ALA A 89 42.38 1.92 12.68
C ALA A 89 40.89 1.86 12.26
N GLY A 90 40.10 2.90 12.52
CA GLY A 90 38.66 2.93 12.18
C GLY A 90 38.39 3.71 10.88
N THR A 91 37.60 3.13 9.99
CA THR A 91 37.09 3.79 8.79
C THR A 91 35.83 4.59 9.09
N ILE A 92 35.43 5.49 8.17
CA ILE A 92 34.12 6.18 8.28
C ILE A 92 32.97 5.18 8.32
N ARG A 93 33.08 4.09 7.56
CA ARG A 93 32.09 3.02 7.53
C ARG A 93 31.85 2.40 8.91
N ASP A 94 32.90 2.22 9.72
CA ASP A 94 32.80 1.56 11.03
C ASP A 94 32.05 2.40 12.08
N LEU A 95 31.83 3.70 11.82
CA LEU A 95 30.99 4.56 12.67
C LEU A 95 29.52 4.56 12.28
N VAL A 96 29.17 3.98 11.12
CA VAL A 96 27.77 3.79 10.76
C VAL A 96 27.24 2.72 11.70
N PRO A 97 26.25 3.03 12.56
CA PRO A 97 25.64 2.01 13.40
C PRO A 97 25.17 0.87 12.51
N ASP A 98 25.35 -0.37 12.95
CA ASP A 98 24.90 -1.54 12.20
C ASP A 98 23.45 -1.29 11.78
N GLN A 99 23.11 -1.54 10.52
CA GLN A 99 21.76 -1.26 9.99
C GLN A 99 20.65 -1.94 10.81
N GLU A 100 20.99 -2.96 11.60
CA GLU A 100 20.12 -3.61 12.57
C GLU A 100 19.77 -2.72 13.79
N GLU A 101 20.63 -1.78 14.20
CA GLU A 101 20.34 -0.80 15.27
C GLU A 101 19.45 0.35 14.77
N LEU A 102 19.52 0.66 13.47
CA LEU A 102 18.52 1.49 12.80
C LEU A 102 17.38 0.57 12.38
N GLU A 103 16.66 -0.01 13.36
CA GLU A 103 15.32 -0.55 13.15
C GLU A 103 14.45 0.60 12.62
N LEU A 104 14.54 0.86 11.32
CA LEU A 104 13.52 1.56 10.55
C LEU A 104 12.26 0.80 10.89
N GLY A 105 11.45 1.38 11.78
CA GLY A 105 10.39 0.63 12.46
C GLY A 105 9.50 -0.07 11.45
N ASP A 106 8.70 -1.05 11.89
CA ASP A 106 7.77 -1.84 11.06
C ASP A 106 6.87 -1.01 10.10
N ASP A 107 6.83 0.31 10.28
CA ASP A 107 6.08 1.30 9.50
C ASP A 107 6.90 2.04 8.42
N TYR A 108 8.21 1.77 8.26
CA TYR A 108 9.03 2.35 7.20
C TYR A 108 8.61 1.81 5.83
N VAL A 109 8.52 2.72 4.85
CA VAL A 109 8.13 2.42 3.47
C VAL A 109 9.31 2.77 2.58
N ASP A 110 9.82 1.80 1.82
CA ASP A 110 10.79 2.02 0.76
C ASP A 110 10.06 2.50 -0.52
N PRO A 111 10.11 3.80 -0.86
CA PRO A 111 9.42 4.33 -2.03
C PRO A 111 9.95 3.73 -3.34
N ALA A 112 11.19 3.25 -3.39
CA ALA A 112 11.74 2.60 -4.58
C ALA A 112 11.16 1.19 -4.76
N ALA A 113 10.99 0.44 -3.68
CA ALA A 113 10.31 -0.85 -3.71
C ALA A 113 8.84 -0.71 -4.12
N VAL A 114 8.14 0.29 -3.56
CA VAL A 114 6.75 0.64 -3.92
C VAL A 114 6.62 0.98 -5.41
N ALA A 115 7.45 1.90 -5.92
CA ALA A 115 7.39 2.30 -7.33
C ALA A 115 7.70 1.14 -8.29
N LYS A 116 8.64 0.26 -7.93
CA LYS A 116 8.93 -0.97 -8.70
C LYS A 116 7.76 -1.96 -8.63
N PHE A 117 7.12 -2.11 -7.47
CA PHE A 117 5.96 -2.98 -7.29
C PHE A 117 4.80 -2.54 -8.19
N VAL A 118 4.46 -1.25 -8.20
CA VAL A 118 3.37 -0.67 -9.01
C VAL A 118 3.63 -0.84 -10.51
N LYS A 119 4.91 -0.78 -10.94
CA LYS A 119 5.32 -1.08 -12.32
C LYS A 119 5.33 -2.57 -12.67
N GLY A 120 5.00 -3.46 -11.72
CA GLY A 120 4.92 -4.90 -11.92
C GLY A 120 6.24 -5.66 -11.73
N PHE A 121 7.35 -5.01 -11.34
CA PHE A 121 8.63 -5.69 -11.11
C PHE A 121 8.58 -6.57 -9.86
N ARG A 122 9.22 -7.74 -9.90
CA ARG A 122 9.34 -8.61 -8.74
C ARG A 122 10.30 -8.00 -7.71
N VAL A 123 9.74 -7.48 -6.62
CA VAL A 123 10.50 -6.92 -5.50
C VAL A 123 9.99 -7.58 -4.21
N GLU A 124 10.90 -7.84 -3.28
CA GLU A 124 10.57 -8.21 -1.92
C GLU A 124 10.01 -6.97 -1.22
N VAL A 125 8.79 -7.08 -0.70
CA VAL A 125 8.07 -5.96 -0.09
C VAL A 125 7.70 -6.33 1.33
N THR A 126 7.93 -5.41 2.26
CA THR A 126 7.42 -5.52 3.62
C THR A 126 5.89 -5.35 3.65
N ASP A 127 5.29 -5.57 4.81
CA ASP A 127 3.86 -5.33 5.01
C ASP A 127 3.49 -3.84 4.81
N ALA A 128 4.39 -2.92 5.20
CA ALA A 128 4.23 -1.47 5.00
C ALA A 128 4.38 -1.08 3.52
N ASP A 129 5.42 -1.57 2.84
CA ASP A 129 5.63 -1.34 1.40
C ASP A 129 4.44 -1.84 0.58
N PHE A 130 3.97 -3.05 0.89
CA PHE A 130 2.83 -3.64 0.19
C PHE A 130 1.58 -2.77 0.34
N LEU A 131 1.31 -2.25 1.53
CA LEU A 131 0.12 -1.44 1.78
C LEU A 131 0.19 -0.09 1.06
N ALA A 132 1.35 0.57 1.08
CA ALA A 132 1.62 1.78 0.31
C ALA A 132 1.47 1.53 -1.20
N ALA A 133 2.01 0.42 -1.70
CA ALA A 133 1.90 0.07 -3.12
C ALA A 133 0.45 -0.23 -3.53
N VAL A 134 -0.35 -0.86 -2.66
CA VAL A 134 -1.79 -1.07 -2.92
C VAL A 134 -2.54 0.27 -2.95
N GLN A 135 -2.22 1.22 -2.06
CA GLN A 135 -2.83 2.56 -2.11
C GLN A 135 -2.53 3.28 -3.42
N GLU A 136 -1.29 3.21 -3.91
CA GLU A 136 -0.90 3.81 -5.19
C GLU A 136 -1.59 3.10 -6.38
N CYS A 137 -1.69 1.76 -6.36
CA CYS A 137 -2.47 1.01 -7.34
C CYS A 137 -3.95 1.48 -7.39
N PHE A 138 -4.57 1.70 -6.23
CA PHE A 138 -5.95 2.19 -6.15
C PHE A 138 -6.08 3.63 -6.65
N ALA A 139 -5.10 4.49 -6.39
CA ALA A 139 -5.05 5.84 -6.94
C ALA A 139 -4.98 5.82 -8.49
N LEU A 140 -4.37 4.78 -9.07
CA LEU A 140 -4.36 4.50 -10.51
C LEU A 140 -5.62 3.79 -11.02
N GLY A 141 -6.63 3.57 -10.17
CA GLY A 141 -7.89 2.91 -10.52
C GLY A 141 -7.81 1.39 -10.62
N MET A 142 -6.72 0.77 -10.15
CA MET A 142 -6.58 -0.68 -10.14
C MET A 142 -7.33 -1.30 -8.95
N THR A 143 -7.98 -2.43 -9.20
CA THR A 143 -8.59 -3.26 -8.15
C THR A 143 -7.56 -4.22 -7.55
N LEU A 144 -7.85 -4.82 -6.39
CA LEU A 144 -6.99 -5.89 -5.83
C LEU A 144 -6.82 -7.09 -6.77
N GLY A 145 -7.83 -7.37 -7.61
CA GLY A 145 -7.73 -8.40 -8.64
C GLY A 145 -6.77 -8.01 -9.77
N ASP A 146 -6.67 -6.71 -10.08
CA ASP A 146 -5.67 -6.19 -11.01
C ASP A 146 -4.26 -6.28 -10.43
N VAL A 147 -4.10 -6.04 -9.13
CA VAL A 147 -2.83 -6.27 -8.44
C VAL A 147 -2.42 -7.75 -8.52
N ASP A 148 -3.34 -8.69 -8.27
CA ASP A 148 -3.04 -10.12 -8.45
C ASP A 148 -2.59 -10.44 -9.89
N ARG A 149 -3.29 -9.89 -10.90
CA ARG A 149 -2.92 -10.06 -12.32
C ARG A 149 -1.57 -9.45 -12.64
N LEU A 150 -1.31 -8.22 -12.20
CA LEU A 150 -0.04 -7.50 -12.36
C LEU A 150 1.13 -8.31 -11.82
N ARG A 151 0.92 -9.01 -10.69
CA ARG A 151 1.95 -9.81 -10.01
C ARG A 151 2.02 -11.26 -10.47
N GLY A 152 1.08 -11.70 -11.32
CA GLY A 152 0.93 -13.11 -11.67
C GLY A 152 0.61 -14.00 -10.46
N TRP A 153 -0.04 -13.45 -9.45
CA TRP A 153 -0.49 -14.19 -8.27
C TRP A 153 -1.80 -14.93 -8.54
N ALA A 154 -2.07 -15.95 -7.74
CA ALA A 154 -3.37 -16.59 -7.73
C ALA A 154 -4.46 -15.58 -7.33
N SER A 155 -5.68 -15.77 -7.84
CA SER A 155 -6.81 -14.89 -7.51
C SER A 155 -7.04 -14.77 -5.99
N LYS A 156 -7.30 -13.54 -5.54
CA LYS A 156 -7.54 -13.13 -4.15
C LYS A 156 -6.31 -13.19 -3.24
N THR A 157 -5.10 -13.20 -3.79
CA THR A 157 -3.87 -13.22 -2.96
C THR A 157 -3.70 -11.87 -2.27
N ALA A 158 -3.77 -10.77 -3.02
CA ALA A 158 -3.70 -9.41 -2.50
C ALA A 158 -4.83 -9.14 -1.50
N GLU A 159 -6.06 -9.59 -1.79
CA GLU A 159 -7.20 -9.47 -0.87
C GLU A 159 -6.95 -10.19 0.47
N LYS A 160 -6.43 -11.42 0.43
CA LYS A 160 -6.07 -12.16 1.66
C LYS A 160 -4.97 -11.45 2.44
N TRP A 161 -3.96 -10.92 1.76
CA TRP A 161 -2.88 -10.17 2.40
C TRP A 161 -3.41 -8.90 3.08
N VAL A 162 -4.18 -8.07 2.38
CA VAL A 162 -4.83 -6.88 2.95
C VAL A 162 -5.71 -7.24 4.15
N ASN A 163 -6.51 -8.30 4.07
CA ASN A 163 -7.34 -8.75 5.19
C ASN A 163 -6.52 -9.24 6.39
N ARG A 164 -5.36 -9.86 6.14
CA ARG A 164 -4.40 -10.24 7.19
C ARG A 164 -3.82 -9.00 7.87
N LEU A 165 -3.41 -8.00 7.09
CA LEU A 165 -2.89 -6.72 7.61
C LEU A 165 -3.94 -5.98 8.43
N ARG A 166 -5.18 -5.89 7.94
CA ARG A 166 -6.28 -5.26 8.66
C ARG A 166 -6.50 -5.89 10.04
N LYS A 167 -6.48 -7.22 10.13
CA LYS A 167 -6.57 -7.94 11.40
C LYS A 167 -5.37 -7.66 12.31
N ARG A 168 -4.17 -7.57 11.75
CA ARG A 168 -2.93 -7.25 12.51
C ARG A 168 -3.01 -5.85 13.10
N TYR A 169 -3.37 -4.85 12.30
CA TYR A 169 -3.59 -3.46 12.74
C TYR A 169 -4.65 -3.37 13.85
N GLN A 170 -5.80 -4.04 13.65
CA GLN A 170 -6.85 -4.09 14.65
C GLN A 170 -6.37 -4.67 15.99
N ARG A 171 -5.58 -5.76 15.97
CA ARG A 171 -5.02 -6.35 17.20
C ARG A 171 -4.01 -5.43 17.88
N ALA A 172 -3.26 -4.66 17.11
CA ALA A 172 -2.32 -3.67 17.61
C ALA A 172 -2.99 -2.38 18.09
N GLY A 173 -4.33 -2.25 17.98
CA GLY A 173 -5.05 -1.02 18.31
C GLY A 173 -4.74 0.14 17.36
N ARG A 174 -4.18 -0.14 16.18
CA ARG A 174 -3.85 0.85 15.15
C ARG A 174 -4.98 0.97 14.14
N GLU A 175 -5.18 2.17 13.62
CA GLU A 175 -6.16 2.42 12.56
C GLU A 175 -5.60 1.94 11.21
N PHE A 176 -6.39 1.16 10.47
CA PHE A 176 -5.95 0.62 9.19
C PHE A 176 -6.02 1.71 8.11
N PRO A 177 -4.96 1.96 7.34
CA PRO A 177 -4.98 3.03 6.33
C PRO A 177 -6.06 2.77 5.28
N SER A 178 -6.78 3.82 4.90
CA SER A 178 -7.78 3.74 3.84
C SER A 178 -7.11 3.40 2.51
N LEU A 179 -7.60 2.38 1.80
CA LEU A 179 -7.10 2.00 0.48
C LEU A 179 -7.76 2.82 -0.65
N GLY A 180 -8.21 4.04 -0.33
CA GLY A 180 -9.04 4.85 -1.22
C GLY A 180 -10.51 4.41 -1.22
N PRO A 181 -11.39 5.23 -1.81
CA PRO A 181 -12.78 4.84 -1.98
C PRO A 181 -12.85 3.58 -2.85
N VAL A 182 -13.58 2.57 -2.40
CA VAL A 182 -14.04 1.50 -3.31
C VAL A 182 -15.05 2.16 -4.24
N VAL A 183 -14.57 2.79 -5.31
CA VAL A 183 -15.42 3.40 -6.34
C VAL A 183 -16.03 2.26 -7.12
N GLY A 184 -17.10 1.66 -6.57
CA GLY A 184 -18.04 0.95 -7.40
C GLY A 184 -18.58 1.93 -8.45
N PRO A 185 -18.93 1.46 -9.66
CA PRO A 185 -19.51 2.33 -10.68
C PRO A 185 -20.70 3.07 -10.08
N VAL A 186 -20.64 4.41 -10.13
CA VAL A 186 -21.73 5.26 -9.66
C VAL A 186 -22.88 5.07 -10.64
N LEU A 187 -23.90 4.35 -10.21
CA LEU A 187 -25.06 4.07 -11.05
C LEU A 187 -25.94 5.31 -11.12
N THR A 188 -26.19 5.77 -12.34
CA THR A 188 -27.14 6.86 -12.57
C THR A 188 -28.57 6.38 -12.32
N GLU A 189 -29.50 7.31 -12.10
CA GLU A 189 -30.94 7.00 -12.02
C GLU A 189 -31.40 6.18 -13.23
N ARG A 190 -30.94 6.57 -14.42
CA ARG A 190 -31.26 5.90 -15.68
C ARG A 190 -30.80 4.44 -15.69
N ASP A 191 -29.62 4.15 -15.16
CA ASP A 191 -29.08 2.79 -15.11
C ASP A 191 -29.88 1.92 -14.14
N VAL A 192 -30.21 2.47 -12.97
CA VAL A 192 -31.04 1.79 -11.96
C VAL A 192 -32.43 1.47 -12.51
N VAL A 193 -33.09 2.41 -13.19
CA VAL A 193 -34.40 2.19 -13.81
C VAL A 193 -34.31 1.12 -14.91
N LYS A 194 -33.28 1.17 -15.76
CA LYS A 194 -33.06 0.14 -16.80
C LYS A 194 -32.81 -1.24 -16.20
N MET A 195 -32.01 -1.37 -15.15
CA MET A 195 -31.80 -2.64 -14.44
C MET A 195 -33.12 -3.21 -13.93
N ARG A 196 -33.96 -2.37 -13.30
CA ARG A 196 -35.28 -2.76 -12.78
C ARG A 196 -36.22 -3.21 -13.90
N GLN A 197 -36.31 -2.46 -15.00
CA GLN A 197 -37.11 -2.83 -16.18
C GLN A 197 -36.65 -4.15 -16.81
N ARG A 198 -35.34 -4.38 -16.96
CA ARG A 198 -34.82 -5.67 -17.45
C ARG A 198 -35.18 -6.82 -16.51
N SER A 199 -35.06 -6.59 -15.21
CA SER A 199 -35.47 -7.55 -14.18
C SER A 199 -36.97 -7.88 -14.23
N GLU A 200 -37.83 -6.89 -14.51
CA GLU A 200 -39.28 -7.09 -14.68
C GLU A 200 -39.60 -7.92 -15.94
N ARG A 201 -38.87 -7.70 -17.04
CA ARG A 201 -38.96 -8.52 -18.27
C ARG A 201 -38.51 -9.96 -18.08
N GLY A 202 -37.92 -10.31 -16.93
CA GLY A 202 -37.49 -11.66 -16.61
C GLY A 202 -36.00 -11.92 -16.82
N ASP A 203 -35.19 -10.91 -17.16
CA ASP A 203 -33.75 -11.08 -17.28
C ASP A 203 -33.15 -11.59 -15.96
N SER A 204 -32.17 -12.49 -16.07
CA SER A 204 -31.46 -13.02 -14.92
C SER A 204 -30.54 -11.95 -14.30
N ASP A 205 -30.37 -12.00 -12.97
CA ASP A 205 -29.50 -11.06 -12.27
C ASP A 205 -28.05 -11.12 -12.78
N VAL A 206 -27.61 -12.27 -13.33
CA VAL A 206 -26.29 -12.47 -13.95
C VAL A 206 -26.18 -11.72 -15.28
N ALA A 207 -27.20 -11.82 -16.14
CA ALA A 207 -27.21 -11.11 -17.42
C ALA A 207 -27.21 -9.58 -17.21
N ILE A 208 -27.98 -9.11 -16.23
CA ILE A 208 -28.00 -7.70 -15.85
C ILE A 208 -26.63 -7.30 -15.26
N SER A 209 -26.05 -8.12 -14.37
CA SER A 209 -24.77 -7.80 -13.72
C SER A 209 -23.64 -7.62 -14.72
N MET A 210 -23.56 -8.48 -15.74
CA MET A 210 -22.58 -8.36 -16.82
C MET A 210 -22.80 -7.13 -17.70
N SER A 211 -24.05 -6.69 -17.88
CA SER A 211 -24.37 -5.56 -18.77
C SER A 211 -24.04 -4.19 -18.19
N PHE A 212 -23.94 -4.10 -16.85
CA PHE A 212 -23.73 -2.85 -16.13
C PHE A 212 -22.46 -2.87 -15.28
N ASP A 213 -21.63 -3.92 -15.42
CA ASP A 213 -20.40 -4.14 -14.67
C ASP A 213 -20.56 -3.98 -13.15
N VAL A 214 -21.63 -4.58 -12.61
CA VAL A 214 -21.91 -4.58 -11.17
C VAL A 214 -22.00 -6.01 -10.66
N THR A 215 -21.87 -6.20 -9.35
CA THR A 215 -22.03 -7.54 -8.78
C THR A 215 -23.50 -7.98 -8.84
N ARG A 216 -23.73 -9.29 -8.97
CA ARG A 216 -25.10 -9.88 -8.95
C ARG A 216 -25.87 -9.50 -7.69
N GLU A 217 -25.19 -9.41 -6.56
CA GLU A 217 -25.80 -9.00 -5.29
C GLU A 217 -26.23 -7.52 -5.31
N THR A 218 -25.44 -6.66 -5.95
CA THR A 218 -25.82 -5.25 -6.18
C THR A 218 -27.06 -5.16 -7.06
N VAL A 219 -27.11 -5.92 -8.17
CA VAL A 219 -28.33 -6.00 -9.01
C VAL A 219 -29.53 -6.47 -8.19
N ARG A 220 -29.38 -7.53 -7.39
CA ARG A 220 -30.47 -8.04 -6.53
C ARG A 220 -30.95 -6.98 -5.55
N ALA A 221 -30.04 -6.25 -4.91
CA ALA A 221 -30.38 -5.17 -3.97
C ALA A 221 -31.09 -4.00 -4.67
N ILE A 222 -30.68 -3.65 -5.89
CA ILE A 222 -31.29 -2.59 -6.70
C ILE A 222 -32.70 -2.99 -7.15
N CYS A 223 -32.84 -4.19 -7.70
CA CYS A 223 -34.12 -4.70 -8.23
C CYS A 223 -35.16 -4.96 -7.13
N THR A 224 -34.73 -5.18 -5.89
CA THR A 224 -35.62 -5.31 -4.71
C THR A 224 -35.85 -3.99 -3.98
N GLY A 225 -35.29 -2.88 -4.47
CA GLY A 225 -35.46 -1.55 -3.86
C GLY A 225 -34.66 -1.31 -2.57
N LYS A 226 -33.81 -2.25 -2.15
CA LYS A 226 -32.94 -2.07 -0.96
C LYS A 226 -31.86 -1.02 -1.20
N ARG A 227 -31.36 -0.92 -2.43
CA ARG A 227 -30.45 0.14 -2.88
C ARG A 227 -31.18 1.08 -3.83
N TYR A 228 -30.85 2.37 -3.72
CA TYR A 228 -31.45 3.45 -4.50
C TYR A 228 -33.00 3.48 -4.44
N PRO A 229 -33.61 3.54 -3.24
CA PRO A 229 -35.07 3.51 -3.10
C PRO A 229 -35.76 4.75 -3.71
N HIS A 230 -35.02 5.86 -3.85
CA HIS A 230 -35.52 7.12 -4.40
C HIS A 230 -35.62 7.13 -5.93
N PHE A 231 -34.87 6.25 -6.62
CA PHE A 231 -35.02 6.08 -8.06
C PHE A 231 -36.27 5.27 -8.37
N GLY A 232 -36.98 5.59 -9.46
CA GLY A 232 -38.25 4.96 -9.82
C GLY A 232 -38.15 3.53 -10.40
N GLY A 233 -39.22 3.08 -11.06
CA GLY A 233 -39.26 1.80 -11.78
C GLY A 233 -39.80 0.60 -10.98
N PRO A 234 -39.98 -0.55 -11.65
CA PRO A 234 -40.66 -1.72 -11.09
C PRO A 234 -39.79 -2.41 -10.04
N ILE A 235 -40.32 -2.54 -8.81
CA ILE A 235 -39.65 -3.23 -7.71
C ILE A 235 -40.07 -4.70 -7.72
N ARG A 236 -39.09 -5.59 -7.88
CA ARG A 236 -39.31 -7.03 -7.81
C ARG A 236 -39.70 -7.40 -6.38
N LYS A 237 -40.84 -8.09 -6.22
CA LYS A 237 -41.24 -8.67 -4.94
C LYS A 237 -40.10 -9.53 -4.40
N VAL A 238 -39.78 -9.39 -3.12
CA VAL A 238 -38.79 -10.23 -2.46
C VAL A 238 -39.25 -11.67 -2.64
N ARG A 239 -38.44 -12.48 -3.33
CA ARG A 239 -38.69 -13.92 -3.38
C ARG A 239 -38.61 -14.41 -1.94
N SER A 240 -39.75 -14.84 -1.38
CA SER A 240 -39.72 -15.68 -0.19
C SER A 240 -38.79 -16.85 -0.53
N ALA A 241 -37.89 -17.19 0.40
CA ALA A 241 -37.11 -18.40 0.24
C ALA A 241 -38.12 -19.52 -0.01
N LYS A 242 -38.12 -20.10 -1.23
CA LYS A 242 -38.89 -21.30 -1.50
C LYS A 242 -38.45 -22.28 -0.43
N GLY A 243 -39.34 -22.55 0.52
CA GLY A 243 -38.97 -23.19 1.77
C GLY A 243 -38.10 -24.40 1.47
N THR A 244 -37.00 -24.51 2.21
CA THR A 244 -36.12 -25.69 2.25
C THR A 244 -36.86 -27.01 2.38
N GLN A 245 -38.16 -27.00 2.67
CA GLN A 245 -39.07 -28.13 2.65
C GLN A 245 -38.99 -28.94 1.35
N ALA A 246 -39.05 -28.33 0.17
CA ALA A 246 -38.92 -29.10 -1.09
C ALA A 246 -37.54 -29.75 -1.25
N SER A 247 -36.48 -29.13 -0.72
CA SER A 247 -35.12 -29.69 -0.75
C SER A 247 -34.89 -30.72 0.37
N ARG A 248 -35.56 -30.58 1.53
CA ARG A 248 -35.53 -31.54 2.64
C ARG A 248 -36.37 -32.77 2.30
N ASP A 249 -37.52 -32.60 1.66
CA ASP A 249 -38.37 -33.67 1.18
C ASP A 249 -37.67 -34.46 0.06
N PHE A 250 -36.90 -33.78 -0.80
CA PHE A 250 -36.12 -34.42 -1.86
C PHE A 250 -34.80 -35.06 -1.35
N MET A 251 -34.11 -34.46 -0.39
CA MET A 251 -32.82 -34.98 0.14
C MET A 251 -32.99 -36.01 1.27
N CYS A 252 -34.06 -35.95 2.07
CA CYS A 252 -34.23 -36.84 3.23
C CYS A 252 -35.20 -38.00 2.99
N GLY A 253 -35.74 -38.20 1.78
CA GLY A 253 -36.54 -39.39 1.43
C GLY A 253 -37.82 -39.64 2.26
N HIS A 254 -38.16 -38.74 3.19
CA HIS A 254 -39.36 -38.78 4.01
C HIS A 254 -40.45 -37.91 3.41
N GLY A 255 -40.71 -38.08 2.11
CA GLY A 255 -41.99 -37.63 1.57
C GLY A 255 -43.12 -38.26 2.39
N ALA A 256 -44.19 -37.51 2.64
CA ALA A 256 -45.34 -37.92 3.47
C ALA A 256 -46.05 -39.22 3.01
N THR A 257 -45.59 -39.84 1.93
CA THR A 257 -46.03 -41.12 1.38
C THR A 257 -45.05 -42.28 1.63
N SER A 258 -43.97 -42.08 2.38
CA SER A 258 -43.03 -43.13 2.76
C SER A 258 -43.72 -44.21 3.61
N GLN A 259 -43.84 -45.42 3.06
CA GLN A 259 -44.53 -46.59 3.62
C GLN A 259 -44.00 -47.08 4.98
N LEU A 260 -42.95 -46.47 5.53
CA LEU A 260 -42.40 -46.77 6.84
C LEU A 260 -43.27 -46.23 8.00
N ALA A 261 -44.15 -45.24 7.75
CA ALA A 261 -45.01 -44.68 8.80
C ALA A 261 -46.30 -45.50 9.05
N THR A 262 -46.73 -46.33 8.11
CA THR A 262 -48.01 -47.06 8.21
C THR A 262 -47.92 -48.39 8.98
N LYS A 263 -46.73 -48.81 9.42
CA LYS A 263 -46.55 -50.12 10.07
C LYS A 263 -46.69 -50.13 11.60
N LYS A 264 -47.13 -49.03 12.23
CA LYS A 264 -47.08 -48.88 13.70
C LYS A 264 -48.40 -49.01 14.48
N HIS A 265 -49.49 -49.46 13.86
CA HIS A 265 -50.77 -49.62 14.58
C HIS A 265 -51.52 -50.92 14.25
N GLN A 266 -50.90 -52.09 14.47
CA GLN A 266 -51.64 -53.36 14.62
C GLN A 266 -50.91 -54.30 15.59
N LEU A 267 -50.83 -53.91 16.86
CA LEU A 267 -50.59 -54.77 18.03
C LEU A 267 -51.29 -54.05 19.18
N GLY A 268 -52.26 -54.54 19.92
CA GLY A 268 -53.02 -55.78 19.92
C GLY A 268 -53.89 -55.63 21.18
N GLU A 269 -55.17 -55.35 21.01
CA GLU A 269 -56.15 -55.55 22.09
C GLU A 269 -56.45 -57.04 22.12
N ALA A 270 -55.95 -57.74 23.13
CA ALA A 270 -56.43 -59.05 23.52
C ALA A 270 -56.53 -59.09 25.04
N ALA A 271 -57.75 -59.43 25.45
CA ALA A 271 -58.33 -59.67 26.77
C ALA A 271 -57.41 -60.20 27.87
#